data_AF-A0A0F2L7B3-F1
#
_entry.id   AF-A0A0F2L7B3-F1
#
_cell.length_a   1.000
_cell.length_b   1.000
_cell.length_c   1.000
_cell.angle_alpha   90.00
_cell.angle_beta   90.00
_cell.angle_gamma   90.00
#
_symmetry.space_group_name_H-M   'P 1'
#
loop_
_entity.id
_entity.type
_entity.pdbx_description
1 polymer ?
#
loop_
_entity_poly.entity_id
_entity_poly.type
_entity_poly.pdbx_seq_one_letter_code
_entity_poly.pdbx_strand_id
1 'polypeptide(L)'
;MNEAYVILAVAIAILGFVVGEAAQMFAAKIPMVNITISTKLGPLELANMPDPYAVASDAVKALILLALGLTGAKLLEIGVESLRRARQEKAWLEYYQQQYYQQQQY
;
A
#
# COMPACT_ATOMS: atom_id res chain seq x y z
N MET A 1 -18.02 9.39 13.72
CA MET A 1 -18.28 9.02 12.30
C MET A 1 -17.12 9.34 11.35
N ASN A 2 -16.21 10.27 11.63
CA ASN A 2 -15.22 10.74 10.63
C ASN A 2 -13.96 9.87 10.51
N GLU A 3 -13.48 9.28 11.60
CA GLU A 3 -12.18 8.59 11.63
C GLU A 3 -12.12 7.34 10.74
N ALA A 4 -13.18 6.53 10.74
CA ALA A 4 -13.27 5.31 9.92
C ALA A 4 -13.18 5.61 8.41
N TYR A 5 -13.83 6.68 7.95
CA TYR A 5 -13.77 7.11 6.55
C TYR A 5 -12.41 7.70 6.20
N VAL A 6 -11.79 8.43 7.12
CA VAL A 6 -10.43 8.96 6.93
C VAL A 6 -9.43 7.82 6.80
N ILE A 7 -9.49 6.81 7.68
CA ILE A 7 -8.61 5.63 7.61
C ILE A 7 -8.78 4.89 6.29
N LEU A 8 -10.02 4.68 5.85
CA LEU A 8 -10.32 4.04 4.55
C LEU A 8 -9.81 4.86 3.37
N ALA A 9 -10.02 6.18 3.38
CA ALA A 9 -9.54 7.06 2.32
C ALA A 9 -8.01 7.05 2.23
N VAL A 10 -7.32 7.10 3.38
CA VAL A 10 -5.85 6.99 3.45
C VAL A 10 -5.38 5.62 2.94
N ALA A 11 -6.03 4.54 3.34
CA ALA A 11 -5.70 3.19 2.88
C ALA A 11 -5.82 3.06 1.36
N ILE A 12 -6.92 3.54 0.77
CA ILE A 12 -7.16 3.53 -0.68
C ILE A 12 -6.12 4.39 -1.40
N ALA A 13 -5.81 5.57 -0.88
CA ALA A 13 -4.82 6.46 -1.48
C ALA A 13 -3.42 5.82 -1.49
N ILE A 14 -2.99 5.21 -0.38
CA ILE A 14 -1.71 4.49 -0.29
C ILE A 14 -1.67 3.33 -1.29
N LEU A 15 -2.72 2.51 -1.35
CA LEU A 15 -2.76 1.38 -2.28
C LEU A 15 -2.74 1.84 -3.74
N GLY A 16 -3.51 2.88 -4.08
CA GLY A 16 -3.52 3.46 -5.43
C GLY A 16 -2.15 4.00 -5.83
N PHE A 17 -1.48 4.73 -4.93
CA PHE A 17 -0.12 5.20 -5.13
C PHE A 17 0.85 4.03 -5.36
N VAL A 18 0.83 3.02 -4.50
CA VAL A 18 1.74 1.86 -4.60
C VAL A 18 1.56 1.12 -5.92
N VAL A 19 0.31 0.88 -6.35
CA VAL A 19 0.01 0.23 -7.62
C VAL A 19 0.49 1.08 -8.80
N GLY A 20 0.27 2.39 -8.76
CA GLY A 20 0.71 3.31 -9.80
C GLY A 20 2.22 3.36 -9.95
N GLU A 21 2.95 3.50 -8.85
CA GLU A 21 4.42 3.50 -8.85
C GLU A 21 4.99 2.15 -9.27
N ALA A 22 4.42 1.03 -8.79
CA ALA A 22 4.86 -0.29 -9.20
C ALA A 22 4.67 -0.53 -10.70
N ALA A 23 3.57 -0.05 -11.28
CA ALA A 23 3.32 -0.12 -12.71
C ALA A 23 4.35 0.71 -13.51
N GLN A 24 4.70 1.90 -13.02
CA GLN A 24 5.74 2.73 -13.64
C GLN A 24 7.11 2.04 -13.59
N MET A 25 7.48 1.48 -12.44
CA MET A 25 8.73 0.72 -12.30
C MET A 25 8.79 -0.49 -13.24
N PHE A 26 7.67 -1.20 -13.42
CA PHE A 26 7.61 -2.32 -14.35
C PHE A 26 7.77 -1.89 -15.81
N ALA A 27 7.26 -0.72 -16.19
CA ALA A 27 7.38 -0.17 -17.54
C ALA A 27 8.73 0.50 -17.81
N ALA A 28 9.46 0.90 -16.76
CA ALA A 28 10.74 1.59 -16.88
C ALA A 28 11.81 0.63 -17.43
N LYS A 29 12.61 1.12 -18.38
CA LYS A 29 13.80 0.39 -18.86
C LYS A 29 14.96 0.65 -17.93
N ILE A 30 15.68 -0.42 -17.58
CA ILE A 30 16.93 -0.31 -16.84
C ILE A 30 18.01 0.25 -17.78
N PRO A 31 18.73 1.31 -17.39
CA PRO A 31 19.81 1.86 -18.21
C PRO A 31 20.93 0.83 -18.38
N MET A 32 21.52 0.81 -19.58
CA MET A 32 22.65 -0.07 -19.91
C MET A 32 23.95 0.71 -19.84
N VAL A 33 24.98 0.12 -19.24
CA VAL A 33 26.31 0.70 -19.05
C VAL A 33 27.40 -0.31 -19.39
N ASN A 34 28.59 0.22 -19.69
CA ASN A 34 29.78 -0.60 -19.84
C ASN A 34 30.49 -0.68 -18.50
N ILE A 35 30.83 -1.89 -18.06
CA ILE A 35 31.48 -2.17 -16.78
C ILE A 35 32.87 -2.71 -17.04
N THR A 36 33.89 -2.08 -16.47
CA THR A 36 35.26 -2.59 -16.52
C THR A 36 35.61 -3.24 -15.18
N ILE A 37 35.88 -4.54 -15.21
CA ILE A 37 36.30 -5.32 -14.04
C ILE A 37 37.82 -5.49 -14.11
N SER A 38 38.54 -4.92 -13.14
CA SER A 38 39.99 -5.14 -13.02
C SER A 38 40.25 -6.53 -12.41
N THR A 39 40.88 -7.42 -13.17
CA THR A 39 41.26 -8.76 -12.70
C THR A 39 42.77 -8.92 -12.67
N LYS A 40 43.26 -9.98 -12.01
CA LYS A 40 44.70 -10.33 -12.00
C LYS A 40 45.26 -10.67 -13.40
N LEU A 41 44.39 -10.96 -14.38
CA LEU A 41 44.75 -11.28 -15.76
C LEU A 41 44.60 -10.09 -16.71
N GLY A 42 44.21 -8.91 -16.19
CA GLY A 42 43.95 -7.69 -16.98
C GLY A 42 42.51 -7.16 -16.81
N PRO A 43 42.22 -5.99 -17.37
CA PRO A 43 40.88 -5.42 -17.37
C PRO A 43 39.95 -6.23 -18.29
N LEU A 44 38.79 -6.63 -17.76
CA LEU A 44 37.70 -7.25 -18.50
C LEU A 44 36.60 -6.22 -18.71
N GLU A 45 36.24 -5.95 -19.96
CA GLU A 45 35.14 -5.03 -20.30
C GLU A 45 33.86 -5.82 -20.60
N LEU A 46 32.80 -5.49 -19.88
CA LEU A 46 31.46 -6.00 -20.07
C LEU A 46 30.61 -4.89 -20.67
N ALA A 47 30.25 -5.03 -21.94
CA ALA A 47 29.40 -4.05 -22.63
C ALA A 47 27.91 -4.38 -22.48
N ASN A 48 27.07 -3.34 -22.52
CA ASN A 48 25.60 -3.45 -22.48
C ASN A 48 25.07 -4.21 -21.25
N MET A 49 25.68 -4.01 -20.09
CA MET A 49 25.19 -4.57 -18.84
C MET A 49 24.16 -3.64 -18.21
N PRO A 50 23.10 -4.15 -17.58
CA PRO A 50 22.21 -3.32 -16.75
C PRO A 50 23.01 -2.60 -15.67
N ASP A 51 22.78 -1.31 -15.49
CA ASP A 51 23.47 -0.52 -14.48
C ASP A 51 23.20 -1.10 -13.07
N PRO A 52 24.23 -1.60 -12.37
CA PRO A 52 24.05 -2.21 -11.06
C PRO A 52 23.50 -1.24 -10.02
N TYR A 53 23.78 0.07 -10.14
CA TYR A 53 23.23 1.07 -9.21
C TYR A 53 21.74 1.30 -9.47
N ALA A 54 21.33 1.34 -10.73
CA ALA A 54 19.91 1.45 -11.08
C ALA A 54 19.13 0.22 -10.60
N VAL A 55 19.66 -0.98 -10.85
CA VAL A 55 19.07 -2.25 -10.39
C VAL A 55 18.93 -2.27 -8.87
N ALA A 56 19.98 -1.89 -8.14
CA ALA A 56 19.95 -1.85 -6.67
C ALA A 56 18.95 -0.81 -6.14
N SER A 57 18.90 0.38 -6.75
CA SER A 57 17.95 1.43 -6.37
C SER A 57 16.51 0.97 -6.58
N ASP A 58 16.22 0.35 -7.73
CA ASP A 58 14.88 -0.14 -8.04
C ASP A 58 14.48 -1.31 -7.14
N ALA A 59 15.41 -2.21 -6.79
CA ALA A 59 15.15 -3.24 -5.79
C ALA A 59 14.75 -2.65 -4.43
N VAL A 60 15.45 -1.61 -3.97
CA VAL A 60 15.12 -0.92 -2.71
C VAL A 60 13.75 -0.23 -2.79
N LYS A 61 13.47 0.48 -3.89
CA LYS A 61 12.15 1.10 -4.11
C LYS A 61 11.04 0.07 -4.10
N ALA A 62 11.23 -1.08 -4.74
CA ALA A 62 10.26 -2.16 -4.75
C ALA A 62 9.96 -2.68 -3.34
N LEU A 63 10.98 -2.82 -2.48
CA LEU A 63 10.80 -3.21 -1.08
C LEU A 63 10.02 -2.15 -0.28
N ILE A 64 10.30 -0.86 -0.51
CA ILE A 64 9.56 0.23 0.13
C ILE A 64 8.09 0.21 -0.31
N LEU A 65 7.83 0.08 -1.61
CA LEU A 65 6.47 -0.01 -2.14
C LEU A 65 5.72 -1.22 -1.58
N LEU A 66 6.39 -2.37 -1.43
CA LEU A 66 5.80 -3.54 -0.78
C LEU A 66 5.41 -3.25 0.67
N ALA A 67 6.30 -2.63 1.46
CA ALA A 67 6.02 -2.27 2.85
C ALA A 67 4.85 -1.28 2.98
N LEU A 68 4.78 -0.30 2.08
CA LEU A 68 3.67 0.64 2.00
C LEU A 68 2.37 -0.06 1.58
N GLY A 69 2.42 -0.96 0.60
CA GLY A 69 1.27 -1.73 0.14
C GLY A 69 0.67 -2.59 1.25
N LEU A 70 1.52 -3.29 2.03
CA LEU A 70 1.10 -4.06 3.19
C LEU A 70 0.47 -3.16 4.28
N THR A 71 1.06 -1.99 4.51
CA THR A 71 0.52 -1.00 5.46
C THR A 71 -0.86 -0.50 5.02
N GLY A 72 -1.00 -0.13 3.74
CA GLY A 72 -2.27 0.30 3.15
C GLY A 72 -3.34 -0.80 3.23
N ALA A 73 -2.98 -2.04 2.94
CA ALA A 73 -3.88 -3.18 3.07
C ALA A 73 -4.36 -3.36 4.51
N LYS A 74 -3.47 -3.23 5.50
CA LYS A 74 -3.84 -3.34 6.90
C LYS A 74 -4.77 -2.21 7.36
N LEU A 75 -4.51 -0.98 6.92
CA LEU A 75 -5.40 0.15 7.20
C LEU A 75 -6.78 -0.04 6.56
N LEU A 76 -6.85 -0.64 5.38
CA LEU A 76 -8.11 -0.95 4.72
C LEU A 76 -8.95 -1.94 5.54
N GLU A 77 -8.33 -3.02 6.05
CA GLU A 77 -8.99 -3.98 6.94
C GLU A 77 -9.57 -3.28 8.18
N ILE A 78 -8.76 -2.47 8.86
CA ILE A 78 -9.15 -1.74 10.07
C ILE A 78 -10.30 -0.77 9.77
N GLY A 79 -10.21 -0.03 8.66
CA GLY A 79 -11.24 0.90 8.23
C GLY A 79 -12.58 0.19 7.95
N VAL A 80 -12.55 -0.93 7.21
CA VAL A 80 -13.76 -1.72 6.91
C VAL A 80 -14.38 -2.30 8.19
N GLU A 81 -13.56 -2.84 9.08
CA GLU A 81 -14.03 -3.40 10.35
C GLU A 81 -14.66 -2.32 11.23
N SER A 82 -14.03 -1.14 11.33
CA SER A 82 -14.57 -0.02 12.10
C SER A 82 -15.92 0.47 11.55
N LEU A 83 -16.10 0.52 10.23
CA LEU A 83 -17.39 0.84 9.61
C LEU A 83 -18.45 -0.24 9.91
N ARG A 84 -18.08 -1.51 9.92
CA ARG A 84 -19.00 -2.61 10.23
C ARG A 84 -19.48 -2.51 11.67
N ARG A 85 -18.57 -2.28 12.62
CA ARG A 85 -18.91 -2.07 14.04
C ARG A 85 -19.81 -0.86 14.23
N ALA A 86 -19.50 0.27 13.59
CA ALA A 86 -20.32 1.47 13.66
C ALA A 86 -21.74 1.27 13.10
N ARG A 87 -21.93 0.43 12.08
CA ARG A 87 -23.28 0.08 11.59
C ARG A 87 -24.03 -0.81 12.58
N GLN A 88 -23.35 -1.78 13.20
CA GLN A 88 -23.95 -2.67 14.19
C GLN A 88 -24.38 -1.90 15.44
N GLU A 89 -23.54 -0.98 15.93
CA GLU A 89 -23.88 -0.12 17.07
C GLU A 89 -25.09 0.77 16.78
N LYS A 90 -25.18 1.35 15.57
CA LYS A 90 -26.35 2.13 15.16
C LYS A 90 -27.63 1.29 15.12
N ALA A 91 -27.58 0.11 14.50
CA ALA A 91 -28.72 -0.79 14.46
C ALA A 91 -29.16 -1.25 15.86
N TRP A 92 -28.19 -1.49 16.76
CA TRP A 92 -28.46 -1.81 18.15
C TRP A 92 -29.13 -0.65 18.89
N LEU A 93 -28.62 0.57 18.75
CA LEU A 93 -29.22 1.78 19.34
C LEU A 93 -30.65 2.02 18.85
N GLU A 94 -30.90 1.84 17.55
CA GLU A 94 -32.24 1.95 16.96
C GLU A 94 -33.21 0.92 17.53
N TYR A 95 -32.77 -0.34 17.71
CA TYR A 95 -33.58 -1.38 18.34
C TYR A 95 -33.95 -1.04 19.79
N TYR A 96 -32.98 -0.57 20.59
CA TYR A 96 -33.23 -0.18 21.98
C TYR A 96 -34.12 1.06 22.08
N GLN A 97 -33.90 2.08 21.24
CA GLN A 97 -34.80 3.24 21.20
C GLN A 97 -36.23 2.82 20.88
N GLN A 98 -36.44 1.97 19.87
CA GLN A 98 -37.78 1.47 19.54
C GLN A 98 -38.45 0.73 20.70
N GLN A 99 -37.72 -0.14 21.41
CA GLN A 99 -38.26 -0.80 22.60
C GLN A 99 -38.59 0.19 23.71
N TYR A 100 -37.73 1.19 23.96
CA TYR A 100 -37.96 2.19 24.99
C TYR A 100 -39.22 3.04 24.71
N TYR A 101 -39.44 3.42 23.45
CA TYR A 101 -40.65 4.14 23.03
C TYR A 101 -41.91 3.27 23.14
N GLN A 102 -41.83 1.97 22.82
CA GLN A 102 -42.97 1.07 23.03
C GLN A 102 -43.30 0.87 24.51
N GLN A 103 -42.30 0.87 25.40
CA GLN A 103 -42.52 0.72 26.84
C GLN A 103 -43.13 1.97 27.50
N GLN A 104 -42.89 3.17 26.97
CA GLN A 104 -43.51 4.41 27.46
C GLN A 104 -44.94 4.63 26.93
N GLN A 105 -45.35 3.88 25.92
CA GLN A 105 -46.71 3.95 25.35
C GLN A 105 -47.72 3.03 26.06
N TYR A 106 -47.24 2.17 26.96
CA TYR A 106 -48.03 1.35 27.88
C TYR A 106 -47.95 1.89 29.30
#